data_AF-A0A1D6MUE1-F1
#
_entry.id   AF-A0A1D6MUE1-F1
#
_cell.length_a   1.000
_cell.length_b   1.000
_cell.length_c   1.000
_cell.angle_alpha   90.00
_cell.angle_beta   90.00
_cell.angle_gamma   90.00
#
_symmetry.space_group_name_H-M   'P 1'
#
loop_
_entity.id
_entity.type
_entity.pdbx_description
1 polymer ?
#
loop_
_entity_poly.entity_id
_entity_poly.type
_entity_poly.pdbx_seq_one_letter_code
_entity_poly.pdbx_strand_id
1 'polypeptide(L)'
;MIVMKRIIASEITQQAQLQPFHFIPSGWHVPVTAIYNTRYGETEERQSELRKELHLRLGLPLDRPLLRISNALTFGGMGRRKKSMPRSGSSLLRDIHRELPSSGVSGGVMSLIDGSYEYYHYLHDGIDDNGWGCAYRSLQTIVSWYRLQQYSSIDVPSHREIQQVLVEIGDKDPSFIGSCEWIGAIELSFVLDKLLGVSCKVINVRSGDELPEKCRELARHFETQGTPVMIGGGVLAYTLLGVDYNGASGDCAFLILDPHYTGTDDLKKIVNGGWCGWKKSVDSKGRSFFLKDKFYNLLLPQRPNMV
;
A
#
# COMPACT_ATOMS: atom_id res chain seq x y z
N MET A 1 31.91 13.12 12.30
CA MET A 1 33.05 12.17 12.36
C MET A 1 33.28 11.52 13.74
N ILE A 2 33.13 12.24 14.86
CA ILE A 2 33.45 11.73 16.21
C ILE A 2 32.49 10.62 16.69
N VAL A 3 31.19 10.72 16.34
CA VAL A 3 30.19 9.72 16.77
C VAL A 3 30.34 8.37 16.06
N MET A 4 30.65 8.38 14.76
CA MET A 4 30.86 7.16 13.97
C MET A 4 32.10 6.38 14.46
N LYS A 5 33.16 7.09 14.85
CA LYS A 5 34.34 6.48 15.51
C LYS A 5 33.99 5.86 16.88
N ARG A 6 33.08 6.46 17.66
CA ARG A 6 32.66 5.92 18.97
C ARG A 6 31.83 4.64 18.86
N ILE A 7 30.88 4.57 17.92
CA ILE A 7 30.04 3.37 17.74
C ILE A 7 30.90 2.20 17.26
N ILE A 8 31.70 2.42 16.20
CA ILE A 8 32.62 1.40 15.67
C ILE A 8 33.61 0.94 16.75
N ALA A 9 34.19 1.86 17.55
CA ALA A 9 35.11 1.50 18.62
C ALA A 9 34.45 0.69 19.75
N SER A 10 33.20 1.00 20.13
CA SER A 10 32.46 0.25 21.16
C SER A 10 32.04 -1.16 20.71
N GLU A 11 31.79 -1.33 19.42
CA GLU A 11 31.36 -2.61 18.82
C GLU A 11 32.52 -3.54 18.48
N ILE A 12 33.71 -3.02 18.21
CA ILE A 12 34.93 -3.83 18.03
C ILE A 12 35.25 -4.65 19.30
N THR A 13 34.87 -4.16 20.48
CA THR A 13 34.99 -4.88 21.76
C THR A 13 33.97 -6.02 21.96
N GLN A 14 32.92 -6.11 21.14
CA GLN A 14 31.86 -7.11 21.23
C GLN A 14 31.57 -7.73 19.86
N GLN A 15 32.32 -8.78 19.42
CA GLN A 15 32.06 -9.62 18.22
C GLN A 15 30.94 -9.09 17.29
N ALA A 16 31.17 -7.93 16.66
CA ALA A 16 30.13 -7.21 15.94
C ALA A 16 30.13 -7.67 14.48
N GLN A 17 28.94 -7.88 13.92
CA GLN A 17 28.81 -8.25 12.52
C GLN A 17 28.41 -7.01 11.71
N LEU A 18 29.36 -6.12 11.50
CA LEU A 18 29.13 -4.88 10.77
C LEU A 18 29.04 -5.12 9.26
N GLN A 19 27.96 -4.70 8.63
CA GLN A 19 27.77 -4.77 7.18
C GLN A 19 27.33 -3.42 6.60
N PRO A 20 27.88 -3.00 5.45
CA PRO A 20 27.43 -1.80 4.76
C PRO A 20 26.14 -2.09 3.97
N PHE A 21 25.22 -1.14 4.00
CA PHE A 21 23.99 -1.13 3.22
C PHE A 21 23.86 0.21 2.51
N HIS A 22 23.44 0.17 1.25
CA HIS A 22 23.36 1.33 0.37
C HIS A 22 21.90 1.69 0.14
N PHE A 23 21.55 2.97 0.26
CA PHE A 23 20.18 3.47 0.16
C PHE A 23 20.12 4.63 -0.81
N ILE A 24 19.01 4.79 -1.51
CA ILE A 24 18.71 6.01 -2.26
C ILE A 24 17.34 6.53 -1.80
N PRO A 25 17.29 7.39 -0.76
CA PRO A 25 16.04 7.99 -0.33
C PRO A 25 15.34 8.70 -1.49
N SER A 26 14.00 8.74 -1.48
CA SER A 26 13.22 9.38 -2.54
C SER A 26 13.66 10.83 -2.76
N GLY A 27 13.87 11.20 -4.03
CA GLY A 27 14.36 12.52 -4.44
C GLY A 27 15.88 12.69 -4.40
N TRP A 28 16.64 11.68 -3.99
CA TRP A 28 18.09 11.72 -3.99
C TRP A 28 18.64 11.04 -5.25
N HIS A 29 19.76 11.56 -5.77
CA HIS A 29 20.46 10.98 -6.92
C HIS A 29 21.77 10.27 -6.55
N VAL A 30 22.23 10.47 -5.32
CA VAL A 30 23.47 9.89 -4.80
C VAL A 30 23.12 8.93 -3.66
N PRO A 31 23.59 7.68 -3.70
CA PRO A 31 23.31 6.72 -2.64
C PRO A 31 24.04 7.09 -1.35
N VAL A 32 23.41 6.82 -0.22
CA VAL A 32 23.99 6.89 1.12
C VAL A 32 24.35 5.49 1.58
N THR A 33 25.48 5.35 2.26
CA THR A 33 25.87 4.08 2.89
C THR A 33 25.72 4.18 4.39
N ALA A 34 24.91 3.31 4.99
CA ALA A 34 24.87 3.11 6.43
C ALA A 34 25.56 1.78 6.78
N ILE A 35 26.17 1.71 7.96
CA ILE A 35 26.81 0.49 8.46
C ILE A 35 25.97 0.01 9.64
N TYR A 36 25.44 -1.21 9.54
CA TYR A 36 24.60 -1.81 10.58
C TYR A 36 25.25 -3.05 11.17
N ASN A 37 25.07 -3.25 12.47
CA ASN A 37 25.43 -4.49 13.16
C ASN A 37 24.33 -5.55 12.94
N THR A 38 24.56 -6.50 12.03
CA THR A 38 23.58 -7.54 11.66
C THR A 38 23.54 -8.73 12.62
N ARG A 39 24.25 -8.65 13.75
CA ARG A 39 24.23 -9.70 14.78
C ARG A 39 22.83 -9.85 15.38
N TYR A 40 22.12 -8.73 15.51
CA TYR A 40 20.78 -8.66 16.05
C TYR A 40 19.77 -8.31 14.94
N GLY A 41 18.49 -8.62 15.18
CA GLY A 41 17.43 -8.32 14.23
C GLY A 41 17.29 -6.82 13.99
N GLU A 42 16.89 -6.44 12.78
CA GLU A 42 16.70 -5.04 12.39
C GLU A 42 15.69 -4.28 13.26
N THR A 43 14.74 -4.99 13.85
CA THR A 43 13.69 -4.48 14.74
C THR A 43 14.19 -4.20 16.17
N GLU A 44 15.45 -4.48 16.48
CA GLU A 44 16.04 -4.17 17.78
C GLU A 44 16.03 -2.66 18.04
N GLU A 45 15.76 -2.26 19.29
CA GLU A 45 15.64 -0.87 19.71
C GLU A 45 16.89 -0.05 19.37
N ARG A 46 18.08 -0.61 19.58
CA ARG A 46 19.36 0.04 19.27
C ARG A 46 19.52 0.37 17.78
N GLN A 47 19.02 -0.50 16.90
CA GLN A 47 19.01 -0.26 15.46
C GLN A 47 18.00 0.84 15.09
N SER A 48 16.86 0.89 15.79
CA SER A 48 15.87 1.97 15.64
C SER A 48 16.43 3.33 16.05
N GLU A 49 17.13 3.42 17.18
CA GLU A 49 17.80 4.66 17.62
C GLU A 49 18.88 5.13 16.64
N LEU A 50 19.69 4.21 16.11
CA LEU A 50 20.66 4.52 15.09
C LEU A 50 19.98 5.06 13.82
N ARG A 51 18.88 4.44 13.37
CA ARG A 51 18.12 4.93 12.21
C ARG A 51 17.54 6.33 12.44
N LYS A 52 16.97 6.61 13.63
CA LYS A 52 16.51 7.96 14.01
C LYS A 52 17.63 8.99 13.87
N GLU A 53 18.81 8.70 14.42
CA GLU A 53 19.97 9.59 14.35
C GLU A 53 20.48 9.79 12.91
N LEU A 54 20.49 8.73 12.09
CA LEU A 54 20.85 8.82 10.68
C LEU A 54 19.83 9.67 9.90
N HIS A 55 18.54 9.50 10.14
CA HIS A 55 17.50 10.33 9.53
C HIS A 55 17.69 11.82 9.87
N LEU A 56 17.89 12.15 11.15
CA LEU A 56 18.13 13.53 11.59
C LEU A 56 19.35 14.15 10.90
N ARG A 57 20.46 13.41 10.80
CA ARG A 57 21.70 13.89 10.14
C ARG A 57 21.56 14.11 8.65
N LEU A 58 20.72 13.32 8.00
CA LEU A 58 20.51 13.36 6.56
C LEU A 58 19.33 14.25 6.17
N GLY A 59 18.61 14.83 7.15
CA GLY A 59 17.39 15.61 6.89
C GLY A 59 16.25 14.75 6.33
N LEU A 60 16.25 13.45 6.63
CA LEU A 60 15.20 12.54 6.20
C LEU A 60 14.00 12.62 7.16
N PRO A 61 12.77 12.43 6.64
CA PRO A 61 11.58 12.50 7.48
C PRO A 61 11.55 11.36 8.51
N LEU A 62 11.01 11.63 9.70
CA LEU A 62 10.98 10.69 10.82
C LEU A 62 9.69 9.85 10.91
N ASP A 63 8.84 9.94 9.89
CA ASP A 63 7.53 9.28 9.79
C ASP A 63 7.55 8.03 8.89
N ARG A 64 8.70 7.68 8.31
CA ARG A 64 8.81 6.57 7.35
C ARG A 64 10.20 5.89 7.37
N PRO A 65 10.29 4.57 7.13
CA PRO A 65 11.49 3.77 7.39
C PRO A 65 12.52 3.75 6.26
N LEU A 66 13.02 4.91 5.82
CA LEU A 66 13.87 5.02 4.61
C LEU A 66 15.23 4.31 4.67
N LEU A 67 15.77 4.10 5.87
CA LEU A 67 17.10 3.51 6.07
C LEU A 67 17.07 2.11 6.69
N ARG A 68 15.91 1.43 6.66
CA ARG A 68 15.85 0.01 6.99
C ARG A 68 16.71 -0.81 6.04
N ILE A 69 17.48 -1.77 6.54
CA ILE A 69 18.22 -2.79 5.78
C ILE A 69 17.38 -3.37 4.64
N SER A 70 16.09 -3.61 4.86
CA SER A 70 15.19 -4.11 3.81
C SER A 70 14.92 -3.14 2.67
N ASN A 71 15.17 -1.83 2.86
CA ASN A 71 15.18 -0.78 1.83
C ASN A 71 16.53 -0.64 1.11
N ALA A 72 17.53 -1.47 1.43
CA ALA A 72 18.83 -1.36 0.82
C ALA A 72 18.78 -1.76 -0.66
N LEU A 73 19.54 -1.04 -1.48
CA LEU A 73 19.78 -1.37 -2.87
C LEU A 73 20.34 -2.78 -2.98
N THR A 74 19.72 -3.58 -3.84
CA THR A 74 20.21 -4.91 -4.17
C THR A 74 21.02 -4.83 -5.44
N PHE A 75 22.33 -5.05 -5.33
CA PHE A 75 23.20 -5.19 -6.49
C PHE A 75 23.13 -6.66 -6.94
N GLY A 76 22.70 -6.87 -8.20
CA GLY A 76 22.41 -8.20 -8.74
C GLY A 76 23.56 -9.19 -8.52
N GLY A 77 23.32 -10.23 -7.73
CA GLY A 77 24.20 -11.40 -7.61
C GLY A 77 24.49 -11.93 -6.20
N MET A 78 24.32 -11.16 -5.13
CA MET A 78 24.79 -11.56 -3.78
C MET A 78 23.75 -11.64 -2.66
N GLY A 79 22.48 -11.37 -2.94
CA GLY A 79 21.42 -11.64 -1.97
C GLY A 79 21.27 -13.15 -1.78
N ARG A 80 21.54 -13.67 -0.58
CA ARG A 80 21.06 -14.98 -0.13
C ARG A 80 19.55 -15.02 -0.38
N ARG A 81 19.15 -15.56 -1.54
CA ARG A 81 17.81 -16.08 -1.75
C ARG A 81 17.63 -17.14 -0.68
N LYS A 82 17.07 -16.77 0.49
CA LYS A 82 16.19 -17.71 1.18
C LYS A 82 15.22 -18.12 0.09
N LYS A 83 15.28 -19.38 -0.32
CA LYS A 83 14.40 -19.97 -1.30
C LYS A 83 12.96 -19.84 -0.77
N SER A 84 12.34 -18.67 -0.92
CA SER A 84 10.93 -18.66 -1.28
C SER A 84 10.93 -19.35 -2.63
N MET A 85 10.33 -20.54 -2.69
CA MET A 85 10.10 -21.24 -3.94
C MET A 85 9.72 -20.24 -5.02
N PRO A 86 10.27 -20.34 -6.24
CA PRO A 86 9.76 -19.53 -7.32
C PRO A 86 8.28 -19.92 -7.46
N ARG A 87 7.37 -19.06 -7.00
CA ARG A 87 6.00 -19.14 -7.48
C ARG A 87 6.15 -19.06 -8.99
N SER A 88 5.79 -20.14 -9.67
CA SER A 88 5.81 -20.28 -11.13
C SER A 88 4.74 -19.39 -11.79
N GLY A 89 4.64 -18.14 -11.35
CA GLY A 89 3.69 -17.14 -11.82
C GLY A 89 4.46 -15.90 -12.24
N SER A 90 4.01 -15.28 -13.31
CA SER A 90 4.34 -13.91 -13.69
C SER A 90 4.54 -13.03 -12.44
N SER A 91 5.61 -12.23 -12.39
CA SER A 91 5.72 -11.18 -11.37
C SER A 91 4.47 -10.30 -11.47
N LEU A 92 3.76 -10.11 -10.35
CA LEU A 92 2.57 -9.26 -10.30
C LEU A 92 2.89 -7.87 -10.87
N LEU A 93 1.93 -7.30 -11.59
CA LEU A 93 2.06 -5.94 -12.10
C LEU A 93 2.16 -4.94 -10.95
N ARG A 94 3.02 -3.96 -11.11
CA ARG A 94 3.27 -2.90 -10.12
C ARG A 94 2.99 -1.55 -10.72
N ASP A 95 2.55 -0.62 -9.88
CA ASP A 95 2.46 0.82 -10.18
C ASP A 95 1.80 1.15 -11.52
N ILE A 96 0.76 0.39 -11.88
CA ILE A 96 0.06 0.50 -13.17
C ILE A 96 -0.40 1.94 -13.45
N HIS A 97 -0.77 2.66 -12.39
CA HIS A 97 -1.21 4.05 -12.49
C HIS A 97 -0.17 5.00 -13.12
N ARG A 98 1.12 4.66 -13.11
CA ARG A 98 2.19 5.47 -13.72
C ARG A 98 2.11 5.51 -15.25
N GLU A 99 1.43 4.53 -15.85
CA GLU A 99 1.31 4.37 -17.31
C GLU A 99 0.01 4.99 -17.86
N LEU A 100 -0.76 5.68 -17.01
CA LEU A 100 -2.06 6.23 -17.39
C LEU A 100 -1.94 7.60 -18.05
N PRO A 101 -2.85 7.92 -18.99
CA PRO A 101 -2.99 9.28 -19.50
C PRO A 101 -3.55 10.22 -18.42
N SER A 102 -3.55 11.51 -18.72
CA SER A 102 -4.16 12.55 -17.88
C SER A 102 -5.61 12.24 -17.54
N SER A 103 -6.05 12.65 -16.36
CA SER A 103 -7.43 12.50 -15.85
C SER A 103 -8.48 13.29 -16.67
N GLY A 104 -8.04 14.33 -17.39
CA GLY A 104 -8.93 15.28 -18.07
C GLY A 104 -9.63 16.27 -17.12
N VAL A 105 -9.15 16.47 -15.88
CA VAL A 105 -9.59 17.55 -14.99
C VAL A 105 -8.77 18.80 -15.30
N SER A 106 -9.41 19.83 -15.86
CA SER A 106 -8.71 21.07 -16.22
C SER A 106 -8.32 21.85 -14.97
N GLY A 107 -7.04 22.22 -14.83
CA GLY A 107 -6.53 22.95 -13.66
C GLY A 107 -6.64 22.18 -12.34
N GLY A 108 -6.78 20.86 -12.40
CA GLY A 108 -6.82 20.00 -11.23
C GLY A 108 -5.43 19.78 -10.62
N VAL A 109 -5.41 19.51 -9.32
CA VAL A 109 -4.21 19.08 -8.59
C VAL A 109 -4.34 17.59 -8.33
N MET A 110 -3.34 16.84 -8.81
CA MET A 110 -3.25 15.40 -8.61
C MET A 110 -2.60 15.08 -7.27
N SER A 111 -3.33 14.39 -6.40
CA SER A 111 -2.82 13.84 -5.13
C SER A 111 -2.92 12.32 -5.22
N LEU A 112 -1.76 11.65 -5.30
CA LEU A 112 -1.63 10.21 -5.54
C LEU A 112 -1.04 9.50 -4.32
N ILE A 113 -1.13 8.17 -4.31
CA ILE A 113 -0.34 7.36 -3.38
C ILE A 113 1.16 7.70 -3.45
N ASP A 114 1.87 7.49 -2.33
CA ASP A 114 3.32 7.73 -2.20
C ASP A 114 4.03 6.41 -1.91
N GLY A 115 4.47 5.73 -2.96
CA GLY A 115 5.18 4.44 -2.89
C GLY A 115 4.74 3.48 -3.98
N SER A 116 5.23 2.25 -3.91
CA SER A 116 4.88 1.20 -4.88
C SER A 116 3.87 0.19 -4.34
N TYR A 117 3.04 -0.36 -5.19
CA TYR A 117 2.11 -1.46 -4.84
C TYR A 117 2.13 -2.55 -5.91
N GLU A 118 1.62 -3.72 -5.55
CA GLU A 118 1.30 -4.80 -6.47
C GLU A 118 -0.20 -4.84 -6.71
N TYR A 119 -0.60 -5.04 -7.97
CA TYR A 119 -2.01 -5.16 -8.36
C TYR A 119 -2.48 -6.59 -8.12
N TYR A 120 -3.32 -6.76 -7.10
CA TYR A 120 -4.05 -8.00 -6.85
C TYR A 120 -5.46 -7.89 -7.44
N HIS A 121 -5.86 -8.88 -8.23
CA HIS A 121 -7.18 -8.96 -8.85
C HIS A 121 -7.70 -10.41 -8.86
N TYR A 122 -8.91 -10.61 -9.38
CA TYR A 122 -9.55 -11.93 -9.40
C TYR A 122 -8.71 -13.00 -10.09
N LEU A 123 -8.90 -14.24 -9.65
CA LEU A 123 -8.23 -15.43 -10.22
C LEU A 123 -6.72 -15.50 -9.95
N HIS A 124 -6.15 -14.52 -9.25
CA HIS A 124 -4.80 -14.64 -8.70
C HIS A 124 -4.71 -15.75 -7.66
N ASP A 125 -3.50 -16.30 -7.48
CA ASP A 125 -3.21 -17.39 -6.53
C ASP A 125 -4.01 -18.70 -6.76
N GLY A 126 -4.67 -18.85 -7.92
CA GLY A 126 -5.38 -20.07 -8.29
C GLY A 126 -6.72 -20.27 -7.59
N ILE A 127 -7.31 -19.21 -7.01
CA ILE A 127 -8.64 -19.23 -6.41
C ILE A 127 -9.64 -18.52 -7.32
N ASP A 128 -10.79 -19.14 -7.60
CA ASP A 128 -11.91 -18.46 -8.26
C ASP A 128 -12.69 -17.64 -7.23
N ASP A 129 -12.24 -16.40 -7.05
CA ASP A 129 -12.86 -15.43 -6.17
C ASP A 129 -13.81 -14.47 -6.90
N ASN A 130 -14.20 -14.81 -8.12
CA ASN A 130 -15.09 -13.99 -8.91
C ASN A 130 -16.45 -13.83 -8.23
N GLY A 131 -16.89 -12.59 -8.07
CA GLY A 131 -18.13 -12.25 -7.40
C GLY A 131 -18.03 -12.16 -5.87
N TRP A 132 -16.88 -12.45 -5.24
CA TRP A 132 -16.76 -12.31 -3.79
C TRP A 132 -15.42 -11.84 -3.21
N GLY A 133 -14.35 -11.91 -3.97
CA GLY A 133 -13.01 -11.58 -3.50
C GLY A 133 -12.65 -10.09 -3.52
N CYS A 134 -13.52 -9.18 -3.99
CA CYS A 134 -13.09 -7.83 -4.39
C CYS A 134 -12.42 -7.06 -3.24
N ALA A 135 -12.98 -7.14 -2.04
CA ALA A 135 -12.43 -6.52 -0.84
C ALA A 135 -11.13 -7.22 -0.37
N TYR A 136 -11.03 -8.54 -0.51
CA TYR A 136 -9.80 -9.29 -0.23
C TYR A 136 -8.66 -8.85 -1.14
N ARG A 137 -8.91 -8.71 -2.45
CA ARG A 137 -7.91 -8.24 -3.42
C ARG A 137 -7.49 -6.78 -3.19
N SER A 138 -8.43 -5.92 -2.84
CA SER A 138 -8.11 -4.55 -2.40
C SER A 138 -7.25 -4.55 -1.14
N LEU A 139 -7.54 -5.42 -0.17
CA LEU A 139 -6.72 -5.57 1.04
C LEU A 139 -5.31 -6.07 0.70
N GLN A 140 -5.19 -7.07 -0.17
CA GLN A 140 -3.89 -7.57 -0.64
C GLN A 140 -3.05 -6.48 -1.30
N THR A 141 -3.68 -5.64 -2.13
CA THR A 141 -3.03 -4.45 -2.72
C THR A 141 -2.53 -3.49 -1.63
N ILE A 142 -3.35 -3.19 -0.62
CA ILE A 142 -2.95 -2.34 0.53
C ILE A 142 -1.78 -2.95 1.31
N VAL A 143 -1.84 -4.25 1.64
CA VAL A 143 -0.76 -4.93 2.37
C VAL A 143 0.53 -4.94 1.55
N SER A 144 0.42 -5.13 0.22
CA SER A 144 1.58 -5.08 -0.68
C SER A 144 2.29 -3.73 -0.62
N TRP A 145 1.53 -2.64 -0.49
CA TRP A 145 2.09 -1.30 -0.33
C TRP A 145 2.83 -1.18 1.01
N TYR A 146 2.27 -1.65 2.13
CA TYR A 146 2.98 -1.61 3.42
C TYR A 146 4.27 -2.43 3.39
N ARG A 147 4.25 -3.58 2.69
CA ARG A 147 5.42 -4.43 2.51
C ARG A 147 6.49 -3.76 1.64
N LEU A 148 6.12 -3.21 0.49
CA LEU A 148 7.06 -2.58 -0.44
C LEU A 148 7.70 -1.31 0.14
N GLN A 149 6.95 -0.56 0.96
CA GLN A 149 7.44 0.62 1.68
C GLN A 149 8.19 0.27 2.98
N GLN A 150 8.38 -1.03 3.25
CA GLN A 150 9.12 -1.56 4.41
C GLN A 150 8.54 -1.15 5.77
N TYR A 151 7.25 -0.86 5.81
CA TYR A 151 6.53 -0.75 7.08
C TYR A 151 6.37 -2.12 7.73
N SER A 152 6.24 -3.18 6.93
CA SER A 152 6.14 -4.56 7.42
C SER A 152 6.95 -5.51 6.57
N SER A 153 7.43 -6.59 7.18
CA SER A 153 8.05 -7.73 6.50
C SER A 153 7.06 -8.88 6.27
N ILE A 154 5.80 -8.71 6.65
CA ILE A 154 4.75 -9.71 6.48
C ILE A 154 4.43 -9.87 5.00
N ASP A 155 4.30 -11.11 4.56
CA ASP A 155 3.85 -11.43 3.21
C ASP A 155 2.37 -11.05 3.03
N VAL A 156 1.98 -10.79 1.78
CA VAL A 156 0.58 -10.49 1.47
C VAL A 156 -0.28 -11.72 1.77
N PRO A 157 -1.29 -11.62 2.65
CA PRO A 157 -2.06 -12.78 3.10
C PRO A 157 -3.00 -13.28 2.01
N SER A 158 -3.23 -14.59 1.99
CA SER A 158 -4.29 -15.25 1.22
C SER A 158 -5.67 -14.98 1.81
N HIS A 159 -6.75 -15.25 1.06
CA HIS A 159 -8.12 -15.12 1.57
C HIS A 159 -8.35 -15.95 2.83
N ARG A 160 -7.80 -17.17 2.87
CA ARG A 160 -7.92 -18.06 4.03
C ARG A 160 -7.23 -17.48 5.26
N GLU A 161 -6.05 -16.86 5.10
CA GLU A 161 -5.34 -16.20 6.21
C GLU A 161 -6.10 -14.96 6.69
N ILE A 162 -6.68 -14.18 5.77
CA ILE A 162 -7.55 -13.04 6.11
C ILE A 162 -8.77 -13.51 6.91
N GLN A 163 -9.44 -14.58 6.47
CA GLN A 163 -10.59 -15.17 7.18
C GLN A 163 -10.17 -15.70 8.57
N GLN A 164 -9.02 -16.36 8.65
CA GLN A 164 -8.48 -16.87 9.90
C GLN A 164 -8.22 -15.74 10.90
N VAL A 165 -7.67 -14.61 10.45
CA VAL A 165 -7.48 -13.42 11.28
C VAL A 165 -8.80 -12.91 11.85
N LEU A 166 -9.85 -12.83 11.03
CA LEU A 166 -11.18 -12.36 11.47
C LEU A 166 -11.81 -13.31 12.50
N VAL A 167 -11.59 -14.61 12.37
CA VAL A 167 -12.03 -15.60 13.38
C VAL A 167 -11.20 -15.48 14.66
N GLU A 168 -9.87 -15.34 14.55
CA GLU A 168 -8.96 -15.25 15.70
C GLU A 168 -9.24 -14.05 16.61
N ILE A 169 -9.65 -12.92 16.03
CA ILE A 169 -10.03 -11.72 16.79
C ILE A 169 -11.47 -11.77 17.33
N GLY A 170 -12.24 -12.80 16.97
CA GLY A 170 -13.62 -13.00 17.41
C GLY A 170 -14.68 -12.21 16.63
N ASP A 171 -14.35 -11.69 15.44
CA ASP A 171 -15.31 -10.97 14.58
C ASP A 171 -16.22 -11.92 13.80
N LYS A 172 -15.71 -13.10 13.44
CA LYS A 172 -16.44 -14.12 12.66
C LYS A 172 -16.41 -15.49 13.33
N ASP A 173 -17.41 -16.31 13.05
CA ASP A 173 -17.46 -17.71 13.49
C ASP A 173 -16.45 -18.59 12.74
N PRO A 174 -15.99 -19.72 13.32
CA PRO A 174 -15.04 -20.62 12.68
C PRO A 174 -15.45 -21.14 11.29
N SER A 175 -16.75 -21.21 10.99
CA SER A 175 -17.27 -21.60 9.67
C SER A 175 -16.94 -20.60 8.55
N PHE A 176 -16.52 -19.39 8.91
CA PHE A 176 -16.11 -18.36 7.95
C PHE A 176 -14.81 -18.72 7.22
N ILE A 177 -13.95 -19.53 7.83
CA ILE A 177 -12.69 -19.96 7.22
C ILE A 177 -12.98 -20.91 6.06
N GLY A 178 -12.53 -20.53 4.87
CA GLY A 178 -12.78 -21.25 3.62
C GLY A 178 -14.14 -20.97 2.99
N SER A 179 -14.94 -20.02 3.53
CA SER A 179 -16.17 -19.57 2.89
C SER A 179 -15.88 -18.63 1.70
N CYS A 180 -16.92 -18.35 0.91
CA CYS A 180 -16.90 -17.35 -0.16
C CYS A 180 -17.62 -16.05 0.26
N GLU A 181 -17.67 -15.75 1.56
CA GLU A 181 -18.38 -14.58 2.07
C GLU A 181 -17.60 -13.28 1.86
N TRP A 182 -18.34 -12.21 1.60
CA TRP A 182 -17.82 -10.86 1.44
C TRP A 182 -17.34 -10.27 2.78
N ILE A 183 -16.35 -9.37 2.68
CA ILE A 183 -15.88 -8.53 3.79
C ILE A 183 -15.96 -7.05 3.38
N GLY A 184 -16.08 -6.16 4.36
CA GLY A 184 -16.18 -4.72 4.14
C GLY A 184 -15.01 -3.93 4.72
N ALA A 185 -15.13 -2.61 4.66
CA ALA A 185 -14.13 -1.68 5.19
C ALA A 185 -13.79 -1.92 6.67
N ILE A 186 -14.78 -2.33 7.48
CA ILE A 186 -14.59 -2.59 8.91
C ILE A 186 -13.73 -3.84 9.13
N GLU A 187 -14.07 -4.96 8.49
CA GLU A 187 -13.26 -6.19 8.57
C GLU A 187 -11.83 -5.95 8.07
N LEU A 188 -11.66 -5.20 6.97
CA LEU A 188 -10.33 -4.82 6.48
C LEU A 188 -9.54 -4.03 7.54
N SER A 189 -10.20 -3.13 8.28
CA SER A 189 -9.55 -2.35 9.35
C SER A 189 -9.02 -3.26 10.46
N PHE A 190 -9.77 -4.29 10.83
CA PHE A 190 -9.34 -5.25 11.85
C PHE A 190 -8.17 -6.11 11.38
N VAL A 191 -8.18 -6.53 10.12
CA VAL A 191 -7.08 -7.34 9.55
C VAL A 191 -5.81 -6.50 9.45
N LEU A 192 -5.90 -5.24 9.03
CA LEU A 192 -4.75 -4.33 8.96
C LEU A 192 -4.19 -4.02 10.36
N ASP A 193 -5.05 -3.82 11.36
CA ASP A 193 -4.61 -3.63 12.74
C ASP A 193 -3.92 -4.88 13.29
N LYS A 194 -4.55 -6.06 13.15
CA LYS A 194 -4.01 -7.32 13.66
C LYS A 194 -2.69 -7.72 13.01
N LEU A 195 -2.57 -7.57 11.68
CA LEU A 195 -1.39 -7.99 10.95
C LEU A 195 -0.28 -6.95 11.00
N LEU A 196 -0.60 -5.66 10.87
CA LEU A 196 0.39 -4.61 10.64
C LEU A 196 0.49 -3.60 11.80
N GLY A 197 -0.42 -3.63 12.78
CA GLY A 197 -0.53 -2.61 13.82
C GLY A 197 -0.92 -1.23 13.26
N VAL A 198 -1.65 -1.22 12.14
CA VAL A 198 -2.01 -0.01 11.40
C VAL A 198 -3.42 0.45 11.76
N SER A 199 -3.54 1.70 12.21
CA SER A 199 -4.85 2.33 12.38
C SER A 199 -5.45 2.76 11.04
N CYS A 200 -6.77 2.75 10.97
CA CYS A 200 -7.50 3.17 9.78
C CYS A 200 -8.55 4.22 10.13
N LYS A 201 -8.72 5.20 9.24
CA LYS A 201 -9.85 6.13 9.26
C LYS A 201 -10.93 5.62 8.30
N VAL A 202 -12.20 5.75 8.66
CA VAL A 202 -13.32 5.40 7.76
C VAL A 202 -14.14 6.64 7.43
N ILE A 203 -14.27 6.95 6.14
CA ILE A 203 -15.19 7.97 5.64
C ILE A 203 -16.44 7.25 5.15
N ASN A 204 -17.61 7.71 5.60
CA ASN A 204 -18.89 7.12 5.25
C ASN A 204 -19.63 8.14 4.38
N VAL A 205 -20.17 7.68 3.24
CA VAL A 205 -21.08 8.46 2.40
C VAL A 205 -22.36 7.67 2.16
N ARG A 206 -23.50 8.35 2.14
CA ARG A 206 -24.82 7.71 2.01
C ARG A 206 -25.23 7.48 0.57
N SER A 207 -24.59 8.21 -0.36
CA SER A 207 -24.83 8.16 -1.79
C SER A 207 -23.51 8.33 -2.56
N GLY A 208 -23.40 7.72 -3.74
CA GLY A 208 -22.26 7.91 -4.64
C GLY A 208 -22.05 9.34 -5.14
N ASP A 209 -23.09 10.19 -5.13
CA ASP A 209 -22.97 11.61 -5.51
C ASP A 209 -22.39 12.50 -4.41
N GLU A 210 -22.23 12.00 -3.18
CA GLU A 210 -21.51 12.68 -2.09
C GLU A 210 -19.99 12.50 -2.20
N LEU A 211 -19.49 11.59 -3.05
CA LEU A 211 -18.04 11.33 -3.15
C LEU A 211 -17.20 12.51 -3.65
N PRO A 212 -17.64 13.29 -4.66
CA PRO A 212 -16.98 14.53 -5.04
C PRO A 212 -16.74 15.49 -3.87
N GLU A 213 -17.67 15.54 -2.90
CA GLU A 213 -17.53 16.39 -1.71
C GLU A 213 -16.38 15.95 -0.81
N LYS A 214 -15.97 14.68 -0.89
CA LYS A 214 -14.85 14.10 -0.14
C LYS A 214 -13.51 14.22 -0.87
N CYS A 215 -13.46 14.73 -2.10
CA CYS A 215 -12.21 14.85 -2.87
C CYS A 215 -11.13 15.65 -2.14
N ARG A 216 -11.48 16.75 -1.48
CA ARG A 216 -10.51 17.53 -0.69
C ARG A 216 -9.92 16.74 0.47
N GLU A 217 -10.76 15.95 1.15
CA GLU A 217 -10.32 15.11 2.25
C GLU A 217 -9.45 13.94 1.78
N LEU A 218 -9.80 13.34 0.64
CA LEU A 218 -8.99 12.32 -0.03
C LEU A 218 -7.65 12.88 -0.53
N ALA A 219 -7.63 14.08 -1.12
CA ALA A 219 -6.40 14.74 -1.55
C ALA A 219 -5.44 14.91 -0.36
N ARG A 220 -5.95 15.41 0.77
CA ARG A 220 -5.18 15.53 2.02
C ARG A 220 -4.68 14.17 2.53
N HIS A 221 -5.48 13.11 2.41
CA HIS A 221 -5.03 11.76 2.76
C HIS A 221 -3.87 11.31 1.88
N PHE A 222 -3.94 11.50 0.57
CA PHE A 222 -2.85 11.14 -0.33
C PHE A 222 -1.59 11.99 -0.11
N GLU A 223 -1.73 13.28 0.21
CA GLU A 223 -0.60 14.17 0.52
C GLU A 223 0.10 13.85 1.85
N THR A 224 -0.66 13.41 2.87
CA THR A 224 -0.11 13.20 4.22
C THR A 224 0.19 11.74 4.53
N GLN A 225 -0.64 10.83 4.04
CA GLN A 225 -0.54 9.38 4.24
C GLN A 225 -0.10 8.68 2.96
N GLY A 226 -0.62 9.04 1.79
CA GLY A 226 -0.23 8.43 0.51
C GLY A 226 -0.44 6.92 0.44
N THR A 227 -1.30 6.36 1.29
CA THR A 227 -1.65 4.93 1.31
C THR A 227 -2.81 4.67 0.33
N PRO A 228 -2.88 3.49 -0.31
CA PRO A 228 -4.05 3.11 -1.09
C PRO A 228 -5.31 3.04 -0.22
N VAL A 229 -6.44 3.49 -0.76
CA VAL A 229 -7.72 3.57 -0.06
C VAL A 229 -8.66 2.50 -0.61
N MET A 230 -9.25 1.67 0.24
CA MET A 230 -10.34 0.77 -0.21
C MET A 230 -11.64 1.54 -0.19
N ILE A 231 -12.45 1.44 -1.24
CA ILE A 231 -13.84 1.90 -1.25
C ILE A 231 -14.76 0.69 -1.43
N GLY A 232 -15.76 0.55 -0.58
CA GLY A 232 -16.75 -0.53 -0.64
C GLY A 232 -18.16 -0.01 -0.52
N GLY A 233 -19.07 -0.47 -1.38
CA GLY A 233 -20.49 -0.12 -1.36
C GLY A 233 -21.36 -1.34 -1.65
N GLY A 234 -22.00 -1.89 -0.62
CA GLY A 234 -22.70 -3.17 -0.72
C GLY A 234 -21.75 -4.33 -1.03
N VAL A 235 -21.75 -4.79 -2.28
CA VAL A 235 -21.10 -6.04 -2.73
C VAL A 235 -19.88 -5.81 -3.64
N LEU A 236 -19.60 -4.56 -3.97
CA LEU A 236 -18.48 -4.16 -4.83
C LEU A 236 -17.46 -3.36 -4.03
N ALA A 237 -16.19 -3.64 -4.28
CA ALA A 237 -15.07 -2.90 -3.73
C ALA A 237 -14.06 -2.54 -4.82
N TYR A 238 -13.44 -1.37 -4.66
CA TYR A 238 -12.36 -0.89 -5.50
C TYR A 238 -11.21 -0.36 -4.64
N THR A 239 -10.04 -0.17 -5.25
CA THR A 239 -8.92 0.53 -4.61
C THR A 239 -8.72 1.89 -5.27
N LEU A 240 -8.78 2.96 -4.49
CA LEU A 240 -8.42 4.32 -4.90
C LEU A 240 -6.91 4.51 -4.71
N LEU A 241 -6.25 4.96 -5.77
CA LEU A 241 -4.81 5.27 -5.77
C LEU A 241 -4.52 6.77 -5.86
N GLY A 242 -5.56 7.61 -5.94
CA GLY A 242 -5.41 9.04 -6.03
C GLY A 242 -6.68 9.75 -6.42
N VAL A 243 -6.63 11.07 -6.35
CA VAL A 243 -7.65 11.99 -6.85
C VAL A 243 -6.99 13.10 -7.67
N ASP A 244 -7.74 13.62 -8.63
CA ASP A 244 -7.40 14.86 -9.31
C ASP A 244 -8.55 15.84 -9.07
N TYR A 245 -8.28 16.97 -8.44
CA TYR A 245 -9.30 17.86 -7.91
C TYR A 245 -8.99 19.32 -8.26
N ASN A 246 -9.95 19.99 -8.90
CA ASN A 246 -9.91 21.43 -9.09
C ASN A 246 -10.72 22.13 -7.98
N GLY A 247 -10.02 22.81 -7.07
CA GLY A 247 -10.64 23.50 -5.95
C GLY A 247 -11.51 24.71 -6.32
N ALA A 248 -11.37 25.26 -7.53
CA ALA A 248 -12.15 26.40 -8.02
C ALA A 248 -13.43 25.97 -8.74
N SER A 249 -13.38 24.93 -9.59
CA SER A 249 -14.55 24.43 -10.33
C SER A 249 -15.31 23.31 -9.62
N GLY A 250 -14.67 22.61 -8.68
CA GLY A 250 -15.20 21.39 -8.08
C GLY A 250 -15.10 20.15 -8.97
N ASP A 251 -14.56 20.26 -10.20
CA ASP A 251 -14.36 19.10 -11.07
C ASP A 251 -13.34 18.15 -10.44
N CYS A 252 -13.61 16.85 -10.55
CA CYS A 252 -12.78 15.83 -9.96
C CYS A 252 -12.80 14.51 -10.73
N ALA A 253 -11.70 13.78 -10.58
CA ALA A 253 -11.57 12.40 -11.02
C ALA A 253 -10.93 11.55 -9.92
N PHE A 254 -11.31 10.28 -9.90
CA PHE A 254 -10.83 9.28 -8.97
C PHE A 254 -9.98 8.27 -9.75
N LEU A 255 -8.77 8.01 -9.27
CA LEU A 255 -7.91 7.00 -9.87
C LEU A 255 -8.26 5.64 -9.26
N ILE A 256 -8.93 4.80 -10.04
CA ILE A 256 -9.46 3.51 -9.62
C ILE A 256 -8.54 2.39 -10.11
N LEU A 257 -8.23 1.47 -9.20
CA LEU A 257 -7.70 0.14 -9.50
C LEU A 257 -8.77 -0.88 -9.15
N ASP A 258 -9.24 -1.58 -10.18
CA ASP A 258 -10.41 -2.44 -10.14
C ASP A 258 -9.99 -3.90 -9.86
N PRO A 259 -10.32 -4.47 -8.70
CA PRO A 259 -9.93 -5.84 -8.37
C PRO A 259 -10.71 -6.90 -9.15
N HIS A 260 -11.76 -6.52 -9.91
CA HIS A 260 -12.63 -7.47 -10.61
C HIS A 260 -12.08 -7.94 -11.96
N TYR A 261 -10.90 -7.47 -12.38
CA TYR A 261 -10.25 -7.95 -13.59
C TYR A 261 -9.99 -9.47 -13.45
N THR A 262 -10.31 -10.24 -14.48
CA THR A 262 -10.16 -11.70 -14.52
C THR A 262 -9.22 -12.17 -15.62
N GLY A 263 -8.63 -11.24 -16.37
CA GLY A 263 -7.73 -11.56 -17.47
C GLY A 263 -6.30 -11.85 -17.00
N THR A 264 -5.42 -12.13 -17.95
CA THR A 264 -3.99 -12.28 -17.66
C THR A 264 -3.36 -10.93 -17.33
N ASP A 265 -2.23 -10.94 -16.60
CA ASP A 265 -1.43 -9.77 -16.24
C ASP A 265 -0.80 -9.07 -17.47
N ASP A 266 -1.65 -8.40 -18.25
CA ASP A 266 -1.31 -7.66 -19.45
C ASP A 266 -1.62 -6.18 -19.22
N LEU A 267 -0.55 -5.41 -19.02
CA LEU A 267 -0.61 -3.99 -18.74
C LEU A 267 -1.47 -3.22 -19.76
N LYS A 268 -1.34 -3.53 -21.06
CA LYS A 268 -2.09 -2.82 -22.10
C LYS A 268 -3.58 -3.13 -22.02
N LYS A 269 -3.95 -4.39 -21.76
CA LYS A 269 -5.36 -4.77 -21.59
C LYS A 269 -5.98 -4.14 -20.34
N ILE A 270 -5.22 -4.06 -19.24
CA ILE A 270 -5.67 -3.47 -17.99
C ILE A 270 -5.91 -1.96 -18.15
N VAL A 271 -4.95 -1.24 -18.75
CA VAL A 271 -5.06 0.21 -18.98
C VAL A 271 -6.14 0.53 -20.01
N ASN A 272 -6.13 -0.13 -21.17
CA ASN A 272 -7.11 0.14 -22.24
C ASN A 272 -8.52 -0.32 -21.88
N GLY A 273 -8.65 -1.36 -21.06
CA GLY A 273 -9.92 -1.82 -20.50
C GLY A 273 -10.44 -0.94 -19.37
N GLY A 274 -9.63 0.01 -18.87
CA GLY A 274 -9.99 0.91 -17.79
C GLY A 274 -10.11 0.23 -16.43
N TRP A 275 -9.44 -0.91 -16.24
CA TRP A 275 -9.32 -1.65 -14.97
C TRP A 275 -8.36 -0.94 -14.00
N CYS A 276 -7.38 -0.22 -14.53
CA CYS A 276 -6.72 0.86 -13.82
C CYS A 276 -6.94 2.13 -14.62
N GLY A 277 -7.52 3.18 -14.03
CA GLY A 277 -7.84 4.39 -14.78
C GLY A 277 -8.54 5.48 -13.99
N TRP A 278 -8.50 6.68 -14.55
CA TRP A 278 -9.26 7.83 -14.05
C TRP A 278 -10.75 7.68 -14.35
N LYS A 279 -11.58 7.86 -13.32
CA LYS A 279 -13.04 7.84 -13.40
C LYS A 279 -13.56 9.17 -12.88
N LYS A 280 -14.27 9.93 -13.72
CA LYS A 280 -15.05 11.08 -13.25
C LYS A 280 -16.28 10.60 -12.50
N SER A 281 -16.73 11.38 -11.52
CA SER A 281 -17.98 11.06 -10.81
C SER A 281 -19.15 10.95 -11.77
N VAL A 282 -19.22 11.86 -12.76
CA VAL A 282 -20.14 11.83 -13.89
C VAL A 282 -19.33 11.83 -15.18
N ASP A 283 -19.52 10.84 -16.04
CA ASP A 283 -18.84 10.76 -17.33
C ASP A 283 -19.39 11.78 -18.33
N SER A 284 -18.73 11.93 -19.49
CA SER A 284 -19.15 12.87 -20.54
C SER A 284 -20.53 12.55 -21.15
N LYS A 285 -21.11 11.38 -20.84
CA LYS A 285 -22.45 10.95 -21.25
C LYS A 285 -23.47 11.11 -20.12
N GLY A 286 -23.11 11.74 -19.01
CA GLY A 286 -24.00 11.97 -17.87
C GLY A 286 -24.19 10.76 -16.97
N ARG A 287 -23.41 9.68 -17.13
CA ARG A 287 -23.53 8.47 -16.30
C ARG A 287 -22.64 8.59 -15.07
N SER A 288 -23.21 8.31 -13.91
CA SER A 288 -22.45 8.30 -12.66
C SER A 288 -21.62 7.02 -12.54
N PHE A 289 -20.33 7.15 -12.23
CA PHE A 289 -19.47 5.98 -11.94
C PHE A 289 -19.85 5.35 -10.59
N PHE A 290 -20.06 6.19 -9.59
CA PHE A 290 -20.59 5.78 -8.29
C PHE A 290 -22.12 5.91 -8.30
N LEU A 291 -22.80 4.88 -7.80
CA LEU A 291 -24.26 4.78 -7.86
C LEU A 291 -24.90 5.64 -6.76
N LYS A 292 -25.90 6.45 -7.14
CA LYS A 292 -26.57 7.38 -6.21
C LYS A 292 -27.43 6.70 -5.16
N ASP A 293 -27.91 5.49 -5.44
CA ASP A 293 -28.76 4.71 -4.54
C ASP A 293 -27.95 3.78 -3.61
N LYS A 294 -26.63 3.96 -3.55
CA LYS A 294 -25.72 3.12 -2.76
C LYS A 294 -24.88 3.96 -1.80
N PHE A 295 -24.73 3.44 -0.59
CA PHE A 295 -23.77 3.96 0.37
C PHE A 295 -22.36 3.45 0.03
N TYR A 296 -21.33 4.19 0.45
CA TYR A 296 -19.94 3.77 0.34
C TYR A 296 -19.18 4.04 1.63
N ASN A 297 -18.33 3.09 2.01
CA ASN A 297 -17.36 3.20 3.07
C ASN A 297 -15.96 3.24 2.47
N LEU A 298 -15.20 4.28 2.78
CA LEU A 298 -13.83 4.44 2.35
C LEU A 298 -12.93 4.18 3.54
N LEU A 299 -12.12 3.13 3.44
CA LEU A 299 -11.10 2.80 4.41
C LEU A 299 -9.79 3.48 4.01
N LEU A 300 -9.30 4.36 4.88
CA LEU A 300 -8.09 5.15 4.73
C LEU A 300 -7.03 4.65 5.73
N PRO A 301 -6.16 3.68 5.37
CA PRO A 301 -5.10 3.20 6.24
C PRO A 301 -4.07 4.30 6.57
N GLN A 302 -3.59 4.39 7.80
CA GLN A 302 -2.64 5.42 8.23
C GLN A 302 -1.20 4.88 8.25
N ARG A 303 -0.22 5.71 7.89
CA ARG A 303 1.20 5.36 8.06
C ARG A 303 1.51 5.25 9.56
N PRO A 304 2.14 4.14 10.01
CA PRO A 304 2.77 4.10 11.32
C PRO A 304 3.92 5.10 11.39
N ASN A 305 4.07 5.77 12.52
CA ASN A 305 5.26 6.58 12.79
C ASN A 305 6.45 5.67 13.07
N MET A 306 7.32 5.46 12.08
CA MET A 306 8.39 4.48 12.16
C MET A 306 9.59 4.88 11.31
N VAL A 307 10.79 4.65 11.86
CA VAL A 307 12.07 4.75 11.15
C VAL A 307 12.90 3.49 11.23
#